data_AF-A0A6A6D841-F1
#
_entry.id   AF-A0A6A6D841-F1
#
_cell.length_a   1.000
_cell.length_b   1.000
_cell.length_c   1.000
_cell.angle_alpha   90.00
_cell.angle_beta   90.00
_cell.angle_gamma   90.00
#
_symmetry.space_group_name_H-M   'P 1'
#
loop_
_entity.id
_entity.type
_entity.pdbx_description
1 polymer ?
#
loop_
_entity_poly.entity_id
_entity_poly.type
_entity_poly.pdbx_seq_one_letter_code
_entity_poly.pdbx_strand_id
1 'polypeptide(L)'
;MGEDCQLLSRVRDTVLGGATAERCIASVTEWNKWKDDEDWVLLAQGGAQTLTHQDSCGKDSWLTVQEGSLGFGWMSRPTEEERRTWSACPNGFTKGKLRYVILEPGQTIYFEAGTIHFVFRVI
;
A
#
# COMPACT_ATOMS: atom_id res chain seq x y z
N MET A 1 4.34 6.22 -19.41
CA MET A 1 3.84 4.87 -19.07
C MET A 1 4.92 4.15 -18.27
N GLY A 2 4.68 3.90 -16.98
CA GLY A 2 4.99 2.64 -16.30
C GLY A 2 6.42 2.17 -16.01
N GLU A 3 7.50 2.85 -16.38
CA GLU A 3 8.86 2.32 -16.10
C GLU A 3 9.27 2.38 -14.62
N ASP A 4 8.67 3.27 -13.82
CA ASP A 4 9.01 3.49 -12.41
C ASP A 4 8.44 2.45 -11.44
N CYS A 5 7.57 1.54 -11.90
CA CYS A 5 6.97 0.51 -11.04
C CYS A 5 7.73 -0.83 -11.07
N GLN A 6 8.89 -0.90 -11.72
CA GLN A 6 9.62 -2.16 -11.91
C GLN A 6 10.69 -2.44 -10.85
N LEU A 7 10.88 -1.56 -9.85
CA LEU A 7 11.97 -1.71 -8.88
C LEU A 7 11.94 -3.06 -8.17
N LEU A 8 10.78 -3.46 -7.63
CA LEU A 8 10.66 -4.75 -6.93
C LEU A 8 10.83 -5.92 -7.88
N SER A 9 10.20 -5.89 -9.06
CA SER A 9 10.41 -6.94 -10.06
C SER A 9 11.89 -7.08 -10.45
N ARG A 10 12.63 -5.97 -10.56
CA ARG A 10 14.08 -5.98 -10.83
C ARG A 10 14.89 -6.53 -9.65
N VAL A 11 14.50 -6.23 -8.41
CA VAL A 11 15.10 -6.80 -7.20
C VAL A 11 14.85 -8.30 -7.14
N ARG A 12 13.60 -8.76 -7.32
CA ARG A 12 13.23 -10.16 -7.44
C ARG A 12 14.06 -10.87 -8.49
N ASP A 13 14.12 -10.31 -9.70
CA ASP A 13 14.85 -10.93 -10.82
C ASP A 13 16.36 -11.00 -10.52
N THR A 14 16.92 -10.01 -9.81
CA THR A 14 18.32 -10.03 -9.35
C THR A 14 18.56 -11.10 -8.27
N VAL A 15 17.64 -11.22 -7.31
CA VAL A 15 17.73 -12.18 -6.18
C VAL A 15 17.51 -13.61 -6.64
N LEU A 16 16.57 -13.84 -7.57
CA LEU A 16 16.17 -15.16 -8.05
C LEU A 16 16.99 -15.64 -9.26
N GLY A 17 17.47 -14.73 -10.11
CA GLY A 17 18.15 -15.05 -11.36
C GLY A 17 19.68 -14.93 -11.31
N GLY A 18 20.25 -14.09 -10.43
CA GLY A 18 21.66 -13.72 -10.51
C GLY A 18 22.01 -13.03 -11.84
N ALA A 19 23.21 -12.47 -11.96
CA ALA A 19 23.65 -11.71 -13.14
C ALA A 19 23.99 -12.58 -14.36
N THR A 20 23.18 -13.61 -14.67
CA THR A 20 23.42 -14.54 -15.79
C THR A 20 22.20 -14.59 -16.72
N ALA A 21 22.46 -14.85 -18.01
CA ALA A 21 21.41 -14.97 -19.03
C ALA A 21 20.71 -16.35 -19.05
N GLU A 22 20.88 -17.13 -17.98
CA GLU A 22 20.29 -18.47 -17.86
C GLU A 22 18.81 -18.37 -17.45
N ARG A 23 18.00 -19.37 -17.82
CA ARG A 23 16.61 -19.43 -17.34
C ARG A 23 16.61 -19.51 -15.81
N CYS A 24 15.94 -18.56 -15.17
CA CYS A 24 15.71 -18.53 -13.73
C CYS A 24 15.20 -19.91 -13.25
N ILE A 25 15.96 -20.55 -12.36
CA ILE A 25 15.68 -21.89 -11.81
C ILE A 25 14.98 -21.79 -10.43
N ALA A 26 14.52 -20.59 -10.05
CA ALA A 26 13.78 -20.40 -8.81
C ALA A 26 12.55 -21.33 -8.77
N SER A 27 12.34 -21.97 -7.62
CA SER A 27 11.20 -22.85 -7.44
C SER A 27 9.88 -22.07 -7.53
N VAL A 28 8.80 -22.72 -7.95
CA VAL A 28 7.45 -22.11 -7.98
C VAL A 28 7.08 -21.53 -6.60
N THR A 29 7.50 -22.19 -5.52
CA THR A 29 7.29 -21.73 -4.15
C THR A 29 8.02 -20.43 -3.84
N GLU A 30 9.25 -20.25 -4.33
CA GLU A 30 10.00 -18.99 -4.19
C GLU A 30 9.38 -17.89 -5.02
N TRP A 31 8.92 -18.20 -6.24
CA TRP A 31 8.23 -17.24 -7.11
C TRP A 31 6.90 -16.76 -6.51
N ASN A 32 6.12 -17.65 -5.91
CA ASN A 32 4.84 -17.32 -5.30
C ASN A 32 4.98 -16.34 -4.12
N LYS A 33 6.08 -16.42 -3.34
CA LYS A 33 6.34 -15.46 -2.26
C LYS A 33 6.46 -14.02 -2.77
N TRP A 34 7.06 -13.84 -3.95
CA TRP A 34 7.18 -12.51 -4.56
C TRP A 34 5.86 -12.05 -5.16
N LYS A 35 5.08 -12.95 -5.79
CA LYS A 35 3.73 -12.61 -6.25
C LYS A 35 2.83 -12.11 -5.11
N ASP A 36 2.86 -12.81 -3.99
CA ASP A 36 2.09 -12.43 -2.81
C ASP A 36 2.54 -11.09 -2.21
N ASP A 37 3.74 -10.60 -2.56
CA ASP A 37 4.28 -9.33 -2.06
C ASP A 37 4.20 -8.20 -3.10
N GLU A 38 4.21 -8.51 -4.39
CA GLU A 38 4.31 -7.56 -5.51
C GLU A 38 2.99 -7.33 -6.26
N ASP A 39 2.12 -8.34 -6.38
CA ASP A 39 0.97 -8.32 -7.30
C ASP A 39 -0.36 -8.19 -6.53
N TRP A 40 -0.75 -6.96 -6.20
CA TRP A 40 -2.03 -6.66 -5.55
C TRP A 40 -2.98 -5.89 -6.48
N VAL A 41 -4.25 -6.30 -6.50
CA VAL A 41 -5.33 -5.58 -7.20
C VAL A 41 -6.46 -5.28 -6.23
N LEU A 42 -6.85 -4.01 -6.12
CA LEU A 42 -7.96 -3.56 -5.30
C LEU A 42 -9.12 -3.13 -6.19
N LEU A 43 -10.31 -3.67 -5.92
CA LEU A 43 -11.56 -3.34 -6.62
C LEU A 43 -12.58 -2.86 -5.59
N ALA A 44 -13.21 -1.72 -5.86
CA ALA A 44 -14.19 -1.13 -4.95
C ALA A 44 -15.24 -0.29 -5.69
N GLN A 45 -16.49 -0.38 -5.26
CA GLN A 45 -17.61 0.42 -5.77
C GLN A 45 -17.55 1.87 -5.25
N GLY A 46 -18.14 2.82 -5.98
CA GLY A 46 -18.34 4.21 -5.51
C GLY A 46 -19.01 4.25 -4.13
N GLY A 47 -18.47 5.05 -3.21
CA GLY A 47 -18.93 5.14 -1.82
C GLY A 47 -18.38 4.07 -0.87
N ALA A 48 -17.65 3.06 -1.36
CA ALA A 48 -16.98 2.10 -0.48
C ALA A 48 -15.90 2.79 0.36
N GLN A 49 -15.71 2.31 1.59
CA GLN A 49 -14.70 2.82 2.52
C GLN A 49 -14.01 1.71 3.30
N THR A 50 -12.73 1.94 3.59
CA THR A 50 -11.94 1.19 4.55
C THR A 50 -11.55 2.14 5.68
N LEU A 51 -11.94 1.81 6.91
CA LEU A 51 -11.69 2.64 8.10
C LEU A 51 -10.20 2.74 8.42
N THR A 52 -9.83 3.60 9.38
CA THR A 52 -8.44 3.79 9.78
C THR A 52 -7.78 2.48 10.22
N HIS A 53 -6.67 2.13 9.60
CA HIS A 53 -5.87 0.95 9.89
C HIS A 53 -4.39 1.22 9.59
N GLN A 54 -3.55 0.25 9.91
CA GLN A 54 -2.19 0.14 9.40
C GLN A 54 -2.12 -1.12 8.55
N ASP A 55 -1.28 -1.10 7.51
CA ASP A 55 -1.04 -2.30 6.73
C ASP A 55 -0.46 -3.41 7.61
N SER A 56 -0.92 -4.63 7.35
CA SER A 56 -0.39 -5.82 8.00
C SER A 56 1.11 -5.96 7.72
N CYS A 57 1.84 -6.53 8.69
CA CYS A 57 3.27 -6.82 8.59
C CYS A 57 4.20 -5.59 8.52
N GLY A 58 3.68 -4.36 8.60
CA GLY A 58 4.49 -3.16 8.74
C GLY A 58 5.40 -2.91 7.54
N LYS A 59 4.90 -3.16 6.32
CA LYS A 59 5.61 -2.85 5.07
C LYS A 59 5.35 -1.40 4.66
N ASP A 60 6.30 -0.81 3.95
CA ASP A 60 6.05 0.39 3.15
C ASP A 60 5.20 -0.01 1.95
N SER A 61 4.26 0.86 1.57
CA SER A 61 3.26 0.56 0.54
C SER A 61 3.09 1.72 -0.43
N TRP A 62 2.62 1.40 -1.64
CA TRP A 62 2.15 2.38 -2.59
C TRP A 62 0.83 1.92 -3.23
N LEU A 63 0.06 2.89 -3.70
CA LEU A 63 -1.22 2.65 -4.36
C LEU A 63 -1.32 3.53 -5.59
N THR A 64 -1.49 2.89 -6.75
CA THR A 64 -1.70 3.57 -8.03
C THR A 64 -3.15 3.41 -8.46
N VAL A 65 -3.83 4.52 -8.73
CA VAL A 65 -5.21 4.50 -9.20
C VAL A 65 -5.23 4.20 -10.69
N GLN A 66 -5.86 3.09 -11.07
CA GLN A 66 -6.02 2.72 -12.48
C GLN A 66 -7.31 3.30 -13.08
N GLU A 67 -8.40 3.31 -12.32
CA GLU A 67 -9.72 3.76 -12.79
C GLU A 67 -10.56 4.40 -11.68
N GLY A 68 -11.32 5.44 -12.04
CA GLY A 68 -12.10 6.28 -11.14
C GLY A 68 -11.23 7.07 -10.17
N SER A 69 -11.85 7.79 -9.23
CA SER A 69 -11.13 8.60 -8.24
C SER A 69 -11.14 7.93 -6.86
N LEU A 70 -10.03 8.05 -6.15
CA LEU A 70 -9.81 7.43 -4.84
C LEU A 70 -9.41 8.49 -3.80
N GLY A 71 -10.11 8.54 -2.68
CA GLY A 71 -9.65 9.29 -1.51
C GLY A 71 -8.68 8.46 -0.68
N PHE A 72 -7.45 8.95 -0.51
CA PHE A 72 -6.49 8.40 0.45
C PHE A 72 -6.34 9.38 1.62
N GLY A 73 -6.63 8.91 2.83
CA GLY A 73 -6.56 9.70 4.04
C GLY A 73 -5.60 9.12 5.08
N TRP A 74 -4.99 9.97 5.89
CA TRP A 74 -4.02 9.57 6.91
C TRP A 74 -4.05 10.45 8.15
N MET A 75 -3.56 9.89 9.26
CA MET A 75 -3.28 10.65 10.47
C MET A 75 -1.98 11.43 10.31
N SER A 76 -2.08 12.75 10.30
CA SER A 76 -0.98 13.67 10.01
C SER A 76 -0.14 13.95 11.27
N ARG A 77 1.07 13.39 11.32
CA ARG A 77 2.05 13.59 12.41
C ARG A 77 1.46 13.27 13.80
N PRO A 78 0.93 12.06 14.02
CA PRO A 78 0.37 11.71 15.30
C PRO A 78 1.44 11.68 16.39
N THR A 79 1.07 12.11 17.59
CA THR A 79 1.93 11.95 18.77
C THR A 79 2.03 10.48 19.17
N GLU A 80 3.01 10.14 20.00
CA GLU A 80 3.16 8.78 20.54
C GLU A 80 1.92 8.36 21.36
N GLU A 81 1.35 9.28 22.13
CA GLU A 81 0.11 9.05 22.88
C GLU A 81 -1.07 8.78 21.95
N GLU A 82 -1.21 9.55 20.87
CA GLU A 82 -2.26 9.33 19.86
C GLU A 82 -2.10 7.96 19.20
N ARG A 83 -0.88 7.58 18.80
CA ARG A 83 -0.59 6.25 18.23
C ARG A 83 -0.95 5.14 19.21
N ARG A 84 -0.53 5.26 20.48
CA ARG A 84 -0.82 4.27 21.52
C ARG A 84 -2.31 4.15 21.79
N THR A 85 -3.00 5.27 21.94
CA THR A 85 -4.45 5.31 22.20
C THR A 85 -5.23 4.73 21.03
N TRP A 86 -4.85 5.08 19.80
CA TRP A 86 -5.42 4.50 18.59
C TRP A 86 -5.17 2.98 18.55
N SER A 87 -3.95 2.51 18.79
CA SER A 87 -3.65 1.07 18.76
C SER A 87 -4.43 0.25 19.80
N ALA A 88 -4.76 0.87 20.95
CA ALA A 88 -5.52 0.21 22.01
C ALA A 88 -7.02 0.09 21.68
N CYS A 89 -7.56 1.03 20.89
CA CYS A 89 -8.96 1.01 20.47
C CYS A 89 -9.16 1.71 19.11
N PRO A 90 -8.75 1.08 17.99
CA PRO A 90 -8.76 1.73 16.68
C PRO A 90 -10.17 2.19 16.25
N ASN A 91 -11.17 1.34 16.46
CA ASN A 91 -12.56 1.60 16.07
C ASN A 91 -13.26 2.64 16.95
N GLY A 92 -12.74 2.91 18.15
CA GLY A 92 -13.28 3.91 19.08
C GLY A 92 -12.50 5.23 19.09
N PHE A 93 -11.43 5.33 18.30
CA PHE A 93 -10.56 6.49 18.31
C PHE A 93 -11.15 7.64 17.48
N THR A 94 -11.40 8.77 18.14
CA THR A 94 -12.01 9.97 17.53
C THR A 94 -11.11 11.20 17.56
N LYS A 95 -9.86 11.03 17.99
CA LYS A 95 -8.86 12.11 18.10
C LYS A 95 -7.97 12.15 16.85
N GLY A 96 -6.93 12.97 16.87
CA GLY A 96 -5.94 13.06 15.80
C GLY A 96 -6.30 14.04 14.69
N LYS A 97 -5.27 14.50 13.98
CA LYS A 97 -5.43 15.36 12.80
C LYS A 97 -5.45 14.50 11.54
N LEU A 98 -6.63 14.29 10.97
CA LEU A 98 -6.76 13.60 9.68
C LEU A 98 -6.54 14.56 8.52
N ARG A 99 -5.86 14.07 7.47
CA ARG A 99 -5.75 14.72 6.16
C ARG A 99 -6.13 13.71 5.10
N TYR A 100 -6.52 14.20 3.92
CA TYR A 100 -6.71 13.33 2.76
C TYR A 100 -6.32 14.04 1.47
N VAL A 101 -6.14 13.24 0.43
CA VAL A 101 -5.97 13.68 -0.95
C VAL A 101 -6.89 12.83 -1.84
N ILE A 102 -7.39 13.41 -2.92
CA ILE A 102 -8.06 12.65 -3.98
C ILE A 102 -7.02 12.33 -5.05
N LEU A 103 -6.91 11.06 -5.38
CA LEU A 103 -6.05 10.51 -6.42
C LEU A 103 -6.93 10.22 -7.64
N GLU A 104 -6.56 10.82 -8.76
CA GLU A 104 -7.12 10.57 -10.08
C GLU A 104 -6.39 9.42 -10.79
N PRO A 105 -6.98 8.84 -11.85
CA PRO A 105 -6.34 7.80 -12.64
C PRO A 105 -4.91 8.18 -13.09
N GLY A 106 -3.98 7.25 -12.91
CA GLY A 106 -2.55 7.41 -13.19
C GLY A 106 -1.73 8.02 -12.05
N GLN A 107 -2.37 8.51 -10.98
CA GLN A 107 -1.65 9.01 -9.81
C GLN A 107 -1.32 7.88 -8.82
N THR A 108 -0.16 8.01 -8.18
CA THR A 108 0.34 7.08 -7.17
C THR A 108 0.58 7.81 -5.87
N ILE A 109 0.18 7.20 -4.75
CA ILE A 109 0.60 7.60 -3.42
C ILE A 109 1.52 6.55 -2.83
N TYR A 110 2.57 6.99 -2.15
CA TYR A 110 3.44 6.16 -1.32
C TYR A 110 3.22 6.52 0.15
N PHE A 111 3.29 5.53 1.04
CA PHE A 111 3.21 5.75 2.48
C PHE A 111 4.06 4.73 3.24
N GLU A 112 4.71 5.22 4.29
CA GLU A 112 5.63 4.43 5.10
C GLU A 112 4.91 3.42 5.99
N ALA A 113 5.62 2.37 6.37
CA ALA A 113 5.24 1.39 7.36
C ALA A 113 4.73 2.07 8.63
N GLY A 114 3.57 1.60 9.10
CA GLY A 114 2.94 2.15 10.30
C GLY A 114 2.23 3.49 10.09
N THR A 115 2.01 3.92 8.84
CA THR A 115 1.06 4.99 8.54
C THR A 115 -0.36 4.55 8.89
N ILE A 116 -1.00 5.26 9.83
CA ILE A 116 -2.42 5.07 10.14
C ILE A 116 -3.21 5.79 9.04
N HIS A 117 -3.86 5.02 8.17
CA HIS A 117 -4.53 5.51 6.97
C HIS A 117 -5.90 4.90 6.76
N PHE A 118 -6.70 5.54 5.92
CA PHE A 118 -8.04 5.12 5.52
C PHE A 118 -8.22 5.43 4.04
N VAL A 119 -9.13 4.71 3.38
CA VAL A 119 -9.33 4.84 1.93
C VAL A 119 -10.81 4.84 1.62
N PHE A 120 -11.25 5.65 0.65
CA PHE A 120 -12.65 5.70 0.21
C PHE A 120 -12.76 5.93 -1.29
N ARG A 121 -13.84 5.42 -1.90
CA ARG A 121 -14.17 5.67 -3.31
C ARG A 121 -15.12 6.85 -3.43
N VAL A 122 -14.75 7.82 -4.26
CA VAL A 122 -15.60 8.96 -4.58
C VAL A 122 -16.80 8.47 -5.40
N ILE A 123 -17.97 9.11 -5.20
CA ILE A 123 -19.22 8.84 -5.94
C ILE A 123 -19.30 9.78 -7.13
#